data_AF-A0AAU9XD13-F1
#
_entry.id   AF-A0AAU9XD13-F1
#
_cell.length_a   1.000
_cell.length_b   1.000
_cell.length_c   1.000
_cell.angle_alpha   90.00
_cell.angle_beta   90.00
_cell.angle_gamma   90.00
#
_symmetry.space_group_name_H-M   'P 1'
#
loop_
_entity.id
_entity.type
_entity.pdbx_description
1 polymer ?
#
loop_
_entity_poly.entity_id
_entity_poly.type
_entity_poly.pdbx_seq_one_letter_code
_entity_poly.pdbx_strand_id
1 'polypeptide(L)'
;MLTDSSTISYRKALRVKMFRLFFVLALAFLLSSFAKSQNKSANQSHGTATKSNCCVSQVGYCKDGKDGKDGQNGKDGRDGINGRDGRDGTVRAKGKKGEPGMHGVNGNAGIKGDGGEPGIKGKNGSFCFFIEGEKGSVGQKGSLGLKGQKGMPGTCDDLVNSVNSVFFIKECSTGFHFFEKVQDLPTRGATAVQHFTINGSLFLTFGNYRGDIHKYKTSSAVYKMDEPTKKFTFYQTLQTRGAYGVEYFSIADKHFLAVAHYWDVTYQIDSVVFQWNGQRFVVFQKLPTKGAARFKFFTLNSEKYLTVANYYDGSTRSIKSVIYKWNGVKSNKFQEIATEGALGCTAFIINNVTYIAFANHYNSQQKYSVQSTVFKWSGGHFVKLQSLQTYGAFDVKSVNINGHTFLSFACYYTGSSHNTDSFIYKWDGTKFVLFQSIPTRGALVCHLFVISSHTFLGVANHYDSSQKHNTQSAVYQAAGAKFIEYQEISTHGARDMTSFEYKGHTYLAVANHYDQKYNINSALY
;
A
#
# COMPACT_ATOMS: atom_id res chain seq x y z
N MET A 1 43.91 31.40 -65.26
CA MET A 1 42.45 31.19 -65.08
C MET A 1 42.14 31.19 -63.60
N LEU A 2 41.74 32.35 -63.07
CA LEU A 2 41.41 32.54 -61.65
C LEU A 2 40.04 31.90 -61.38
N THR A 3 40.02 30.79 -60.65
CA THR A 3 38.78 30.17 -60.18
C THR A 3 38.35 30.84 -58.87
N ASP A 4 37.16 31.41 -58.95
CA ASP A 4 36.64 32.42 -58.06
C ASP A 4 36.17 31.84 -56.71
N SER A 5 37.07 31.83 -55.73
CA SER A 5 36.80 31.42 -54.34
C SER A 5 35.72 32.30 -53.65
N SER A 6 35.37 33.45 -54.23
CA SER A 6 34.36 34.35 -53.67
C SER A 6 32.93 33.84 -53.88
N THR A 7 32.64 33.16 -54.99
CA THR A 7 31.29 32.68 -55.34
C THR A 7 30.85 31.46 -54.52
N ILE A 8 31.79 30.60 -54.09
CA ILE A 8 31.50 29.44 -53.23
C ILE A 8 31.16 29.87 -51.80
N SER A 9 31.86 30.88 -51.28
CA SER A 9 31.59 31.46 -49.96
C SER A 9 30.22 32.15 -49.92
N TYR A 10 29.88 32.89 -50.99
CA TYR A 10 28.57 33.54 -51.12
C TYR A 10 27.42 32.53 -51.20
N ARG A 11 27.58 31.43 -51.95
CA ARG A 11 26.56 30.36 -52.04
C ARG A 11 26.36 29.60 -50.73
N LYS A 12 27.42 29.40 -49.93
CA LYS A 12 27.31 28.81 -48.58
C LYS A 12 26.61 29.78 -47.61
N ALA A 13 26.96 31.06 -47.63
CA ALA A 13 26.32 32.07 -46.79
C ALA A 13 24.83 32.26 -47.15
N LEU A 14 24.49 32.23 -48.43
CA LEU A 14 23.11 32.32 -48.91
C LEU A 14 22.28 31.08 -48.53
N ARG A 15 22.87 29.88 -48.59
CA ARG A 15 22.23 28.64 -48.12
C ARG A 15 21.97 28.64 -46.61
N VAL A 16 22.91 29.14 -45.81
CA VAL A 16 22.73 29.24 -44.34
C VAL A 16 21.69 30.31 -43.98
N LYS A 17 21.66 31.45 -44.69
CA LYS A 17 20.62 32.47 -44.52
C LYS A 17 19.24 31.96 -44.95
N MET A 18 19.13 31.25 -46.08
CA MET A 18 17.88 30.61 -46.48
C MET A 18 17.43 29.53 -45.49
N PHE A 19 18.34 28.71 -44.98
CA PHE A 19 17.98 27.68 -44.00
C PHE A 19 17.48 28.29 -42.68
N ARG A 20 18.08 29.40 -42.23
CA ARG A 20 17.59 30.18 -41.08
C ARG A 20 16.23 30.82 -41.36
N LEU A 21 16.01 31.35 -42.56
CA LEU A 21 14.71 31.94 -42.94
C LEU A 21 13.60 30.88 -43.03
N PHE A 22 13.90 29.70 -43.58
CA PHE A 22 12.98 28.55 -43.61
C PHE A 22 12.69 28.03 -42.20
N PHE A 23 13.68 27.98 -41.31
CA PHE A 23 13.47 27.57 -39.92
C PHE A 23 12.62 28.56 -39.14
N VAL A 24 12.82 29.87 -39.36
CA VAL A 24 12.00 30.93 -38.74
C VAL A 24 10.57 30.93 -39.30
N LEU A 25 10.38 30.73 -40.60
CA LEU A 25 9.05 30.62 -41.22
C LEU A 25 8.31 29.34 -40.79
N ALA A 26 9.02 28.21 -40.66
CA ALA A 26 8.46 26.96 -40.14
C ALA A 26 8.07 27.08 -38.66
N LEU A 27 8.88 27.77 -37.84
CA LEU A 27 8.55 28.05 -36.45
C LEU A 27 7.36 29.01 -36.32
N ALA A 28 7.26 30.01 -37.22
CA ALA A 28 6.10 30.91 -37.28
C ALA A 28 4.81 30.20 -37.75
N PHE A 29 4.91 29.21 -38.65
CA PHE A 29 3.78 28.36 -39.05
C PHE A 29 3.35 27.37 -37.95
N LEU A 30 4.30 26.83 -37.19
CA LEU A 30 4.03 25.99 -36.01
C LEU A 30 3.39 26.79 -34.87
N LEU A 31 3.82 28.04 -34.65
CA LEU A 31 3.22 28.93 -33.67
C LEU A 31 1.82 29.42 -34.08
N SER A 32 1.58 29.68 -35.37
CA SER A 32 0.24 30.07 -35.86
C SER A 32 -0.76 28.92 -35.90
N SER A 33 -0.29 27.68 -36.11
CA SER A 33 -1.12 26.47 -36.00
C SER A 33 -1.42 26.09 -34.54
N PHE A 34 -0.49 26.33 -33.60
CA PHE A 34 -0.77 26.24 -32.16
C PHE A 34 -1.78 27.31 -31.70
N ALA A 35 -1.67 28.55 -32.21
CA ALA A 35 -2.63 29.61 -31.91
C ALA A 35 -4.03 29.32 -32.47
N LYS A 36 -4.15 28.63 -33.62
CA LYS A 36 -5.45 28.17 -34.16
C LYS A 36 -6.01 26.95 -33.43
N SER A 37 -5.17 26.06 -32.89
CA SER A 37 -5.61 24.89 -32.11
C SER A 37 -6.16 25.27 -30.73
N GLN A 38 -5.72 26.39 -30.15
CA GLN A 38 -6.25 26.90 -28.88
C GLN A 38 -7.57 27.68 -29.04
N ASN A 39 -7.97 28.00 -30.28
CA ASN A 39 -9.14 28.85 -30.56
C ASN A 39 -10.38 28.09 -31.08
N LYS A 40 -10.42 26.76 -30.92
CA LYS A 40 -11.58 25.91 -31.30
C LYS A 40 -12.24 25.14 -30.15
N SER A 41 -11.95 25.48 -28.90
CA SER A 41 -12.66 24.92 -27.73
C SER A 41 -13.18 25.97 -26.75
N ALA A 42 -13.44 27.21 -27.22
CA ALA A 42 -14.05 28.26 -26.42
C ALA A 42 -15.34 28.73 -27.07
N ASN A 43 -16.40 27.93 -26.92
CA ASN A 43 -17.77 28.42 -26.92
C ASN A 43 -18.69 27.38 -26.27
N GLN A 44 -18.73 27.38 -24.94
CA GLN A 44 -19.97 27.39 -24.16
C GLN A 44 -19.68 27.45 -22.65
N SER A 45 -20.45 28.34 -22.00
CA SER A 45 -20.62 28.60 -20.57
C SER A 45 -19.62 29.56 -19.87
N HIS A 46 -20.18 30.73 -19.54
CA HIS A 46 -19.65 31.83 -18.74
C HIS A 46 -19.31 31.44 -17.29
N GLY A 47 -18.31 32.12 -16.71
CA GLY A 47 -18.18 32.28 -15.25
C GLY A 47 -16.77 32.59 -14.72
N THR A 48 -16.33 33.84 -14.89
CA THR A 48 -15.32 34.64 -14.11
C THR A 48 -14.17 33.98 -13.32
N ALA A 49 -12.95 34.49 -13.60
CA ALA A 49 -11.67 34.16 -12.96
C ALA A 49 -11.44 34.83 -11.57
N THR A 50 -10.51 34.30 -10.77
CA THR A 50 -9.56 35.08 -9.93
C THR A 50 -8.37 34.25 -9.41
N LYS A 51 -7.20 34.89 -9.32
CA LYS A 51 -5.93 34.46 -8.70
C LYS A 51 -5.82 35.03 -7.28
N SER A 52 -5.30 34.22 -6.34
CA SER A 52 -4.47 34.54 -5.15
C SER A 52 -4.65 35.88 -4.38
N ASN A 53 -5.21 35.84 -3.16
CA ASN A 53 -4.53 36.09 -1.86
C ASN A 53 -5.56 36.39 -0.74
N CYS A 54 -5.34 35.74 0.42
CA CYS A 54 -5.64 36.12 1.81
C CYS A 54 -7.05 36.59 2.24
N CYS A 55 -7.38 36.20 3.47
CA CYS A 55 -8.54 36.54 4.31
C CYS A 55 -9.84 35.76 4.06
N VAL A 56 -10.10 34.85 5.02
CA VAL A 56 -11.38 34.63 5.72
C VAL A 56 -12.65 34.95 4.92
N SER A 57 -13.37 33.91 4.48
CA SER A 57 -14.84 33.91 4.54
C SER A 57 -15.46 32.55 4.24
N GLN A 58 -16.31 32.14 5.18
CA GLN A 58 -17.61 31.50 4.99
C GLN A 58 -17.66 30.07 4.43
N VAL A 59 -17.63 29.13 5.38
CA VAL A 59 -18.57 28.01 5.57
C VAL A 59 -19.70 27.97 4.53
N GLY A 60 -19.47 27.19 3.46
CA GLY A 60 -20.54 26.65 2.62
C GLY A 60 -21.02 25.34 3.24
N TYR A 61 -22.30 25.29 3.60
CA TYR A 61 -22.99 24.11 4.11
C TYR A 61 -22.67 22.85 3.29
N CYS A 62 -22.11 21.83 3.93
CA CYS A 62 -22.12 20.48 3.41
C CYS A 62 -23.58 20.00 3.36
N LYS A 63 -24.05 19.56 2.20
CA LYS A 63 -25.29 18.77 2.12
C LYS A 63 -24.94 17.35 2.54
N ASP A 64 -25.55 16.89 3.62
CA ASP A 64 -25.41 15.51 4.12
C ASP A 64 -25.72 14.49 3.03
N GLY A 65 -24.96 13.39 3.02
CA GLY A 65 -25.27 12.22 2.20
C GLY A 65 -26.61 11.62 2.62
N LYS A 66 -27.44 11.22 1.64
CA LYS A 66 -28.75 10.61 1.92
C LYS A 66 -28.57 9.32 2.74
N ASP A 67 -29.34 9.21 3.81
CA ASP A 67 -29.50 7.99 4.62
C ASP A 67 -29.67 6.73 3.73
N GLY A 68 -29.07 5.62 4.16
CA GLY A 68 -29.29 4.31 3.54
C GLY A 68 -30.78 3.93 3.56
N LYS A 69 -31.25 3.26 2.50
CA LYS A 69 -32.66 2.84 2.43
C LYS A 69 -32.98 1.85 3.55
N ASP A 70 -34.17 2.02 4.14
CA ASP A 70 -34.74 1.10 5.12
C ASP A 70 -34.69 -0.36 4.63
N GLY A 71 -34.41 -1.29 5.56
CA GLY A 71 -34.59 -2.73 5.29
C GLY A 71 -36.06 -3.06 4.98
N GLN A 72 -36.31 -4.04 4.12
CA GLN A 72 -37.68 -4.47 3.82
C GLN A 72 -38.36 -5.05 5.06
N ASN A 73 -39.65 -4.76 5.22
CA ASN A 73 -40.47 -5.33 6.29
C ASN A 73 -40.44 -6.87 6.24
N GLY A 74 -40.46 -7.51 7.41
CA GLY A 74 -40.74 -8.95 7.48
C GLY A 74 -42.13 -9.26 6.91
N LYS A 75 -42.29 -10.44 6.30
CA LYS A 75 -43.60 -10.89 5.81
C LYS A 75 -44.56 -11.08 6.99
N ASP A 76 -45.83 -10.72 6.79
CA ASP A 76 -46.90 -10.99 7.75
C ASP A 76 -46.91 -12.48 8.15
N GLY A 77 -47.23 -12.75 9.42
CA GLY A 77 -47.56 -14.10 9.86
C GLY A 77 -48.78 -14.62 9.09
N ARG A 78 -48.83 -15.91 8.79
CA ARG A 78 -50.01 -16.52 8.15
C ARG A 78 -51.19 -16.47 9.12
N ASP A 79 -52.40 -16.29 8.59
CA ASP A 79 -53.63 -16.38 9.38
C ASP A 79 -53.69 -17.72 10.13
N GLY A 80 -54.21 -17.69 11.36
CA GLY A 80 -54.50 -18.89 12.11
C GLY A 80 -55.55 -19.74 11.37
N ILE A 81 -55.35 -21.05 11.34
CA ILE A 81 -56.35 -21.97 10.78
C ILE A 81 -57.57 -21.95 11.70
N ASN A 82 -58.79 -21.87 11.15
CA ASN A 82 -60.02 -22.00 11.92
C ASN A 82 -59.99 -23.28 12.77
N GLY A 83 -60.50 -23.21 14.01
CA GLY A 83 -60.69 -24.38 14.85
C GLY A 83 -61.60 -25.39 14.15
N ARG A 84 -61.30 -26.69 14.26
CA ARG A 84 -62.21 -27.74 13.80
C ARG A 84 -63.43 -27.77 14.71
N ASP A 85 -64.60 -27.97 14.12
CA ASP A 85 -65.84 -28.18 14.87
C ASP A 85 -65.69 -29.34 15.86
N GLY A 86 -66.33 -29.21 17.03
CA GLY A 86 -66.30 -30.23 18.08
C GLY A 86 -66.95 -31.53 17.59
N ARG A 87 -66.34 -32.68 17.94
CA ARG A 87 -66.97 -33.99 17.72
C ARG A 87 -67.96 -34.29 18.83
N ASP A 88 -69.12 -34.84 18.44
CA ASP A 88 -70.11 -35.35 19.37
C ASP A 88 -69.57 -36.51 20.22
N GLY A 89 -69.99 -36.55 21.49
CA GLY A 89 -69.46 -37.46 22.50
C GLY A 89 -70.00 -38.89 22.42
N THR A 90 -69.16 -39.85 22.80
CA THR A 90 -69.55 -41.24 23.10
C THR A 90 -68.73 -41.80 24.29
N VAL A 91 -69.20 -42.93 24.82
CA VAL A 91 -69.30 -43.27 26.25
C VAL A 91 -68.17 -44.21 26.76
N ARG A 92 -67.75 -44.00 28.02
CA ARG A 92 -67.06 -44.85 29.05
C ARG A 92 -65.82 -45.71 28.71
N ALA A 93 -64.68 -45.23 29.23
CA ALA A 93 -63.60 -45.84 30.05
C ALA A 93 -63.13 -47.31 29.87
N LYS A 94 -61.85 -47.49 29.44
CA LYS A 94 -60.90 -48.49 29.99
C LYS A 94 -59.41 -48.16 29.67
N GLY A 95 -58.56 -48.19 30.70
CA GLY A 95 -57.14 -48.65 30.68
C GLY A 95 -56.02 -47.75 30.12
N LYS A 96 -55.07 -47.35 30.99
CA LYS A 96 -53.85 -46.56 30.69
C LYS A 96 -52.76 -47.36 29.94
N LYS A 97 -52.03 -46.71 29.02
CA LYS A 97 -50.68 -47.10 28.55
C LYS A 97 -49.74 -45.87 28.61
N GLY A 98 -48.53 -46.08 29.12
CA GLY A 98 -47.55 -45.04 29.45
C GLY A 98 -46.89 -44.34 28.27
N GLU A 99 -46.27 -43.19 28.59
CA GLU A 99 -45.92 -42.09 27.69
C GLU A 99 -44.68 -42.35 26.80
N PRO A 100 -44.72 -41.94 25.52
CA PRO A 100 -43.52 -41.69 24.72
C PRO A 100 -42.82 -40.38 25.12
N GLY A 101 -41.48 -40.41 25.13
CA GLY A 101 -40.62 -39.37 25.70
C GLY A 101 -40.64 -37.99 25.04
N MET A 102 -40.16 -37.01 25.81
CA MET A 102 -40.19 -35.57 25.57
C MET A 102 -39.61 -35.12 24.23
N HIS A 103 -40.36 -34.27 23.52
CA HIS A 103 -39.81 -33.39 22.49
C HIS A 103 -39.22 -32.12 23.13
N GLY A 104 -38.14 -31.62 22.53
CA GLY A 104 -37.37 -30.47 23.04
C GLY A 104 -38.22 -29.22 23.23
N VAL A 105 -37.82 -28.42 24.22
CA VAL A 105 -38.49 -27.18 24.62
C VAL A 105 -38.57 -26.20 23.44
N ASN A 106 -39.80 -25.86 23.04
CA ASN A 106 -40.03 -24.67 22.22
C ASN A 106 -39.68 -23.42 23.06
N GLY A 107 -39.09 -22.40 22.43
CA GLY A 107 -38.80 -21.14 23.08
C GLY A 107 -40.07 -20.49 23.68
N ASN A 108 -39.90 -19.73 24.76
CA ASN A 108 -41.00 -19.13 25.51
C ASN A 108 -41.96 -18.35 24.60
N ALA A 109 -43.26 -18.57 24.81
CA ALA A 109 -44.31 -17.82 24.16
C ALA A 109 -44.18 -16.32 24.47
N GLY A 110 -44.42 -15.47 23.47
CA GLY A 110 -44.54 -14.03 23.70
C GLY A 110 -45.63 -13.73 24.71
N ILE A 111 -45.42 -12.68 25.52
CA ILE A 111 -46.36 -12.21 26.53
C ILE A 111 -47.75 -11.96 25.91
N LYS A 112 -48.78 -12.54 26.52
CA LYS A 112 -50.19 -12.34 26.18
C LYS A 112 -50.55 -10.88 26.45
N GLY A 113 -51.13 -10.19 25.48
CA GLY A 113 -51.62 -8.82 25.69
C GLY A 113 -52.74 -8.78 26.71
N ASP A 114 -52.82 -7.67 27.45
CA ASP A 114 -53.84 -7.45 28.49
C ASP A 114 -55.26 -7.48 27.92
N GLY A 115 -56.21 -7.97 28.71
CA GLY A 115 -57.63 -8.02 28.33
C GLY A 115 -58.20 -6.62 28.17
N GLY A 116 -58.94 -6.39 27.08
CA GLY A 116 -59.62 -5.10 26.85
C GLY A 116 -60.65 -4.80 27.93
N GLU A 117 -60.78 -3.52 28.29
CA GLU A 117 -61.76 -3.06 29.28
C GLU A 117 -63.21 -3.35 28.84
N PRO A 118 -64.13 -3.59 29.79
CA PRO A 118 -65.54 -3.85 29.48
C PRO A 118 -66.17 -2.70 28.68
N GLY A 119 -66.92 -3.05 27.64
CA GLY A 119 -67.62 -2.08 26.80
C GLY A 119 -68.62 -1.22 27.58
N ILE A 120 -68.67 0.06 27.21
CA ILE A 120 -69.60 1.05 27.77
C ILE A 120 -71.06 0.66 27.45
N LYS A 121 -71.92 0.71 28.47
CA LYS A 121 -73.34 0.33 28.40
C LYS A 121 -74.11 1.21 27.41
N GLY A 122 -74.77 0.60 26.43
CA GLY A 122 -75.61 1.31 25.44
C GLY A 122 -76.85 1.95 26.06
N LYS A 123 -77.25 3.13 25.56
CA LYS A 123 -78.49 3.83 25.92
C LYS A 123 -79.69 3.27 25.14
N ASN A 124 -80.83 3.20 25.82
CA ASN A 124 -82.08 2.58 25.37
C ASN A 124 -82.72 3.23 24.13
N GLY A 125 -83.33 2.40 23.28
CA GLY A 125 -84.32 2.80 22.28
C GLY A 125 -85.05 1.60 21.62
N SER A 126 -86.34 1.49 21.93
CA SER A 126 -87.50 1.03 21.12
C SER A 126 -87.49 -0.30 20.31
N PHE A 127 -88.57 -1.07 20.52
CA PHE A 127 -89.03 -2.30 19.85
C PHE A 127 -89.18 -2.24 18.32
N CYS A 128 -88.73 -3.27 17.56
CA CYS A 128 -89.54 -4.26 16.79
C CYS A 128 -88.76 -5.02 15.68
N PHE A 129 -88.97 -6.35 15.64
CA PHE A 129 -88.79 -7.37 14.58
C PHE A 129 -87.40 -7.84 14.07
N PHE A 130 -87.38 -9.16 13.81
CA PHE A 130 -86.31 -10.08 13.42
C PHE A 130 -85.38 -9.60 12.30
N ILE A 131 -84.06 -9.62 12.55
CA ILE A 131 -83.04 -9.96 11.55
C ILE A 131 -81.93 -10.79 12.24
N GLU A 132 -81.56 -11.87 11.56
CA GLU A 132 -80.44 -12.77 11.84
C GLU A 132 -79.16 -11.99 12.21
N GLY A 133 -78.53 -12.35 13.33
CA GLY A 133 -77.37 -11.64 13.85
C GLY A 133 -76.21 -11.69 12.85
N GLU A 134 -75.74 -10.52 12.41
CA GLU A 134 -74.56 -10.42 11.56
C GLU A 134 -73.38 -11.13 12.23
N LYS A 135 -72.73 -12.00 11.46
CA LYS A 135 -71.49 -12.68 11.83
C LYS A 135 -70.52 -11.62 12.37
N GLY A 136 -70.03 -11.82 13.60
CA GLY A 136 -69.05 -10.93 14.22
C GLY A 136 -67.93 -10.61 13.23
N SER A 137 -67.62 -9.33 13.09
CA SER A 137 -66.58 -8.87 12.18
C SER A 137 -65.26 -9.60 12.49
N VAL A 138 -64.53 -9.93 11.43
CA VAL A 138 -63.19 -10.51 11.54
C VAL A 138 -62.38 -9.64 12.49
N GLY A 139 -61.78 -10.26 13.52
CA GLY A 139 -60.97 -9.55 14.49
C GLY A 139 -59.93 -8.69 13.75
N GLN A 140 -59.80 -7.42 14.15
CA GLN A 140 -58.86 -6.51 13.49
C GLN A 140 -57.48 -7.16 13.45
N LYS A 141 -56.87 -7.12 12.26
CA LYS A 141 -55.49 -7.55 12.04
C LYS A 141 -54.62 -6.92 13.13
N GLY A 142 -53.82 -7.74 13.81
CA GLY A 142 -52.90 -7.27 14.83
C GLY A 142 -52.09 -6.08 14.30
N SER A 143 -51.91 -5.06 15.15
CA SER A 143 -51.17 -3.87 14.77
C SER A 143 -49.78 -4.24 14.27
N LEU A 144 -49.31 -3.49 13.28
CA LEU A 144 -47.98 -3.65 12.70
C LEU A 144 -46.94 -3.61 13.83
N GLY A 145 -46.06 -4.61 13.89
CA GLY A 145 -44.97 -4.61 14.87
C GLY A 145 -44.18 -3.31 14.79
N LEU A 146 -43.86 -2.73 15.96
CA LEU A 146 -43.13 -1.47 16.02
C LEU A 146 -41.84 -1.57 15.19
N LYS A 147 -41.60 -0.55 14.35
CA LYS A 147 -40.36 -0.43 13.57
C LYS A 147 -39.18 -0.55 14.54
N GLY A 148 -38.25 -1.47 14.26
CA GLY A 148 -37.04 -1.62 15.08
C GLY A 148 -36.35 -0.27 15.24
N GLN A 149 -35.97 0.09 16.47
CA GLN A 149 -35.32 1.37 16.73
C GLN A 149 -34.08 1.53 15.85
N LYS A 150 -33.88 2.73 15.30
CA LYS A 150 -32.66 3.09 14.56
C LYS A 150 -31.48 2.79 15.50
N GLY A 151 -30.54 1.96 15.06
CA GLY A 151 -29.31 1.73 15.82
C GLY A 151 -28.65 3.09 16.10
N MET A 152 -28.20 3.31 17.34
CA MET A 152 -27.53 4.56 17.70
C MET A 152 -26.32 4.77 16.78
N PRO A 153 -26.05 6.02 16.34
CA PRO A 153 -24.82 6.31 15.59
C PRO A 153 -23.61 5.84 16.39
N GLY A 154 -22.66 5.17 15.72
CA GLY A 154 -21.37 4.89 16.33
C GLY A 154 -20.68 6.21 16.66
N THR A 155 -20.32 6.42 17.93
CA THR A 155 -19.53 7.58 18.33
C THR A 155 -18.04 7.29 18.08
N CYS A 156 -17.43 8.08 17.20
CA CYS A 156 -16.00 8.37 17.24
C CYS A 156 -15.86 9.84 17.61
N ASP A 157 -15.30 10.04 18.81
CA ASP A 157 -14.43 11.12 19.29
C ASP A 157 -14.87 12.59 19.23
N ASP A 158 -14.88 13.22 20.42
CA ASP A 158 -14.07 14.41 20.79
C ASP A 158 -14.82 15.25 21.85
N LEU A 159 -14.32 15.46 23.08
CA LEU A 159 -12.98 15.90 23.48
C LEU A 159 -12.57 17.27 22.88
N VAL A 160 -13.53 18.14 22.54
CA VAL A 160 -13.31 19.59 22.44
C VAL A 160 -14.57 20.33 22.87
N ASN A 161 -14.63 20.79 24.12
CA ASN A 161 -15.26 22.06 24.56
C ASN A 161 -15.37 22.13 26.09
N SER A 162 -14.22 22.37 26.73
CA SER A 162 -14.17 23.17 27.95
C SER A 162 -12.81 23.84 28.04
N VAL A 163 -12.55 24.79 27.14
CA VAL A 163 -11.55 25.82 27.38
C VAL A 163 -12.00 27.12 26.74
N ASN A 164 -12.84 27.84 27.49
CA ASN A 164 -12.76 29.29 27.53
C ASN A 164 -12.13 29.65 28.87
N SER A 165 -10.81 29.56 28.96
CA SER A 165 -10.04 30.36 29.91
C SER A 165 -8.59 30.45 29.44
N VAL A 166 -8.17 31.69 29.27
CA VAL A 166 -6.81 32.15 28.99
C VAL A 166 -5.85 31.55 30.01
N PHE A 167 -5.05 30.56 29.62
CA PHE A 167 -3.86 30.16 30.38
C PHE A 167 -2.74 29.74 29.41
N PHE A 168 -1.64 30.48 29.52
CA PHE A 168 -0.30 30.28 28.95
C PHE A 168 -0.11 29.04 28.08
N ILE A 169 0.21 29.27 26.81
CA ILE A 169 0.88 28.29 25.95
C ILE A 169 2.19 27.92 26.64
N LYS A 170 2.14 26.87 27.46
CA LYS A 170 3.29 26.05 27.77
C LYS A 170 3.31 25.00 26.66
N GLU A 171 4.35 25.05 25.84
CA GLU A 171 4.60 24.18 24.69
C GLU A 171 4.02 22.77 24.88
N CYS A 172 2.99 22.44 24.09
CA CYS A 172 2.60 21.05 23.88
C CYS A 172 3.49 20.52 22.74
N SER A 173 4.61 19.89 23.10
CA SER A 173 5.65 19.45 22.16
C SER A 173 5.41 18.09 21.52
N THR A 174 4.17 17.57 21.48
CA THR A 174 3.85 16.28 20.83
C THR A 174 2.59 16.40 19.99
N GLY A 175 2.69 17.11 18.86
CA GLY A 175 1.63 17.20 17.85
C GLY A 175 1.53 15.94 17.00
N PHE A 176 0.34 15.67 16.45
CA PHE A 176 0.12 14.65 15.41
C PHE A 176 1.15 14.81 14.28
N HIS A 177 1.85 13.74 13.93
CA HIS A 177 2.78 13.71 12.81
C HIS A 177 2.00 13.43 11.53
N PHE A 178 1.81 14.39 10.61
CA PHE A 178 1.13 14.13 9.34
C PHE A 178 2.14 14.19 8.18
N PHE A 179 2.07 13.22 7.26
CA PHE A 179 2.91 13.16 6.07
C PHE A 179 2.30 13.97 4.94
N GLU A 180 2.80 15.19 4.74
CA GLU A 180 2.39 16.05 3.63
C GLU A 180 3.38 15.94 2.48
N LYS A 181 2.91 15.84 1.24
CA LYS A 181 3.82 15.78 0.10
C LYS A 181 4.59 17.10 -0.04
N VAL A 182 5.89 17.08 0.22
CA VAL A 182 6.77 18.27 0.16
C VAL A 182 7.47 18.44 -1.18
N GLN A 183 7.66 17.35 -1.95
CA GLN A 183 8.36 17.42 -3.22
C GLN A 183 8.01 16.27 -4.17
N ASP A 184 7.82 16.60 -5.46
CA ASP A 184 7.84 15.63 -6.56
C ASP A 184 9.27 15.49 -7.13
N LEU A 185 9.69 14.25 -7.36
CA LEU A 185 11.04 13.87 -7.81
C LEU A 185 10.95 13.18 -9.18
N PRO A 186 11.50 13.78 -10.26
CA PRO A 186 11.38 13.22 -11.61
C PRO A 186 11.99 11.82 -11.79
N THR A 187 11.16 10.78 -11.82
CA THR A 187 11.60 9.40 -11.99
C THR A 187 10.94 8.71 -13.19
N ARG A 188 11.37 7.48 -13.49
CA ARG A 188 10.85 6.69 -14.62
C ARG A 188 10.48 5.30 -14.15
N GLY A 189 9.24 5.19 -13.66
CA GLY A 189 8.67 3.98 -13.11
C GLY A 189 9.56 3.40 -12.02
N ALA A 190 9.86 4.20 -11.00
CA ALA A 190 10.78 3.83 -9.95
C ALA A 190 10.29 2.56 -9.24
N THR A 191 11.22 1.65 -8.96
CA THR A 191 10.95 0.37 -8.27
C THR A 191 11.61 0.30 -6.90
N ALA A 192 12.61 1.14 -6.66
CA ALA A 192 13.39 1.15 -5.44
C ALA A 192 13.75 2.58 -5.06
N VAL A 193 13.81 2.86 -3.78
CA VAL A 193 14.28 4.13 -3.23
C VAL A 193 15.15 3.88 -2.01
N GLN A 194 16.22 4.66 -1.88
CA GLN A 194 17.05 4.65 -0.69
C GLN A 194 17.68 6.00 -0.41
N HIS A 195 17.76 6.35 0.87
CA HIS A 195 18.48 7.52 1.35
C HIS A 195 19.86 7.12 1.87
N PHE A 196 20.81 8.07 1.83
CA PHE A 196 22.12 7.92 2.46
C PHE A 196 22.83 9.26 2.60
N THR A 197 23.86 9.30 3.44
CA THR A 197 24.68 10.47 3.68
C THR A 197 26.14 10.20 3.32
N ILE A 198 26.75 11.12 2.58
CA ILE A 198 28.19 11.11 2.27
C ILE A 198 28.74 12.47 2.65
N ASN A 199 29.74 12.51 3.54
CA ASN A 199 30.39 13.75 4.00
C ASN A 199 29.39 14.83 4.46
N GLY A 200 28.38 14.43 5.24
CA GLY A 200 27.33 15.32 5.76
C GLY A 200 26.26 15.73 4.75
N SER A 201 26.45 15.47 3.45
CA SER A 201 25.42 15.72 2.43
C SER A 201 24.43 14.56 2.35
N LEU A 202 23.14 14.87 2.38
CA LEU A 202 22.05 13.90 2.23
C LEU A 202 21.73 13.65 0.75
N PHE A 203 21.52 12.38 0.40
CA PHE A 203 21.18 11.94 -0.94
C PHE A 203 19.98 11.00 -0.93
N LEU A 204 19.25 10.98 -2.05
CA LEU A 204 18.24 9.98 -2.38
C LEU A 204 18.60 9.33 -3.71
N THR A 205 18.45 8.01 -3.81
CA THR A 205 18.62 7.28 -5.07
C THR A 205 17.39 6.49 -5.41
N PHE A 206 17.00 6.53 -6.68
CA PHE A 206 15.85 5.82 -7.23
C PHE A 206 16.29 4.85 -8.32
N GLY A 207 15.92 3.58 -8.16
CA GLY A 207 16.05 2.56 -9.20
C GLY A 207 14.97 2.72 -10.24
N ASN A 208 15.31 3.11 -11.47
CA ASN A 208 14.34 3.26 -12.55
C ASN A 208 14.23 1.96 -13.37
N TYR A 209 12.98 1.50 -13.57
CA TYR A 209 12.72 0.25 -14.28
C TYR A 209 12.30 0.44 -15.73
N ARG A 210 11.42 1.41 -16.02
CA ARG A 210 10.80 1.54 -17.34
C ARG A 210 10.76 2.98 -17.85
N GLY A 211 11.31 3.24 -19.04
CA GLY A 211 11.35 4.53 -19.72
C GLY A 211 10.84 4.47 -21.17
N ASP A 212 10.64 5.65 -21.78
CA ASP A 212 9.79 5.84 -22.97
C ASP A 212 10.30 5.14 -24.24
N ILE A 213 11.61 5.23 -24.54
CA ILE A 213 12.15 4.84 -25.86
C ILE A 213 12.83 3.47 -25.82
N HIS A 214 13.27 3.02 -24.64
CA HIS A 214 14.04 1.77 -24.51
C HIS A 214 13.55 0.85 -23.39
N LYS A 215 12.29 1.02 -22.94
CA LYS A 215 11.63 0.29 -21.84
C LYS A 215 12.59 0.07 -20.66
N TYR A 216 13.33 -1.02 -20.65
CA TYR A 216 14.19 -1.42 -19.54
C TYR A 216 15.64 -0.93 -19.59
N LYS A 217 16.13 -0.33 -20.70
CA LYS A 217 17.42 0.38 -20.70
C LYS A 217 17.22 1.82 -20.18
N THR A 218 16.86 1.91 -18.90
CA THR A 218 16.58 3.18 -18.24
C THR A 218 17.58 3.40 -17.12
N SER A 219 18.20 4.57 -17.14
CA SER A 219 19.16 4.97 -16.13
C SER A 219 18.46 5.36 -14.83
N SER A 220 19.07 4.99 -13.70
CA SER A 220 18.62 5.32 -12.34
C SER A 220 19.11 6.72 -11.95
N ALA A 221 18.48 7.32 -10.95
CA ALA A 221 18.72 8.72 -10.58
C ALA A 221 19.22 8.86 -9.15
N VAL A 222 20.18 9.74 -8.94
CA VAL A 222 20.67 10.20 -7.64
C VAL A 222 20.31 11.66 -7.50
N TYR A 223 19.75 12.02 -6.35
CA TYR A 223 19.41 13.37 -5.94
C TYR A 223 20.24 13.75 -4.72
N LYS A 224 20.58 15.02 -4.61
CA LYS A 224 21.28 15.61 -3.47
C LYS A 224 20.41 16.67 -2.82
N MET A 225 20.33 16.68 -1.50
CA MET A 225 19.67 17.76 -0.75
C MET A 225 20.43 19.06 -1.00
N ASP A 226 19.71 20.08 -1.48
CA ASP A 226 20.21 21.44 -1.56
C ASP A 226 19.90 22.16 -0.24
N GLU A 227 20.95 22.48 0.52
CA GLU A 227 20.83 23.03 1.87
C GLU A 227 20.04 24.34 1.95
N PRO A 228 20.25 25.34 1.06
CA PRO A 228 19.52 26.60 1.10
C PRO A 228 18.03 26.44 0.80
N THR A 229 17.67 25.64 -0.20
CA THR A 229 16.26 25.47 -0.61
C THR A 229 15.53 24.36 0.16
N LYS A 230 16.26 23.49 0.87
CA LYS A 230 15.76 22.28 1.53
C LYS A 230 15.00 21.35 0.56
N LYS A 231 15.43 21.33 -0.70
CA LYS A 231 14.86 20.48 -1.76
C LYS A 231 15.92 19.57 -2.33
N PHE A 232 15.51 18.37 -2.70
CA PHE A 232 16.37 17.46 -3.45
C PHE A 232 16.51 17.94 -4.89
N THR A 233 17.75 18.08 -5.36
CA THR A 233 18.05 18.43 -6.75
C THR A 233 18.70 17.24 -7.44
N PHE A 234 18.44 17.08 -8.73
CA PHE A 234 19.05 16.01 -9.51
C PHE A 234 20.58 16.17 -9.47
N TYR A 235 21.28 15.08 -9.14
CA TYR A 235 22.72 15.08 -8.95
C TYR A 235 23.44 14.27 -10.02
N GLN A 236 22.97 13.04 -10.27
CA GLN A 236 23.66 12.11 -11.15
C GLN A 236 22.70 11.07 -11.75
N THR A 237 23.02 10.66 -12.98
CA THR A 237 22.47 9.46 -13.63
C THR A 237 23.39 8.25 -13.42
N LEU A 238 22.80 7.10 -13.06
CA LEU A 238 23.48 5.80 -13.00
C LEU A 238 23.06 4.92 -14.19
N GLN A 239 24.04 4.42 -14.93
CA GLN A 239 23.76 3.55 -16.08
C GLN A 239 23.31 2.18 -15.61
N THR A 240 22.00 1.97 -15.61
CA THR A 240 21.34 0.77 -15.10
C THR A 240 20.46 0.11 -16.15
N ARG A 241 20.09 -1.15 -15.93
CA ARG A 241 19.14 -1.89 -16.78
C ARG A 241 18.07 -2.55 -15.91
N GLY A 242 16.84 -2.07 -16.05
CA GLY A 242 15.68 -2.54 -15.29
C GLY A 242 16.00 -2.65 -13.81
N ALA A 243 16.37 -1.55 -13.16
CA ALA A 243 16.72 -1.58 -11.75
C ALA A 243 15.49 -2.04 -10.95
N TYR A 244 15.64 -3.05 -10.09
CA TYR A 244 14.57 -3.53 -9.18
C TYR A 244 14.85 -3.19 -7.72
N GLY A 245 16.12 -3.06 -7.35
CA GLY A 245 16.57 -2.79 -6.00
C GLY A 245 17.82 -1.93 -6.02
N VAL A 246 17.94 -1.08 -5.01
CA VAL A 246 19.15 -0.32 -4.70
C VAL A 246 19.52 -0.60 -3.24
N GLU A 247 20.82 -0.77 -2.96
CA GLU A 247 21.37 -0.88 -1.61
C GLU A 247 22.63 -0.02 -1.49
N TYR A 248 22.58 1.00 -0.64
CA TYR A 248 23.73 1.79 -0.23
C TYR A 248 24.44 1.12 0.95
N PHE A 249 25.77 1.16 0.93
CA PHE A 249 26.59 0.71 2.04
C PHE A 249 27.96 1.39 2.03
N SER A 250 28.66 1.35 3.17
CA SER A 250 30.04 1.80 3.28
C SER A 250 30.93 0.69 3.83
N ILE A 251 32.19 0.72 3.41
CA ILE A 251 33.27 -0.11 3.95
C ILE A 251 34.42 0.83 4.26
N ALA A 252 34.72 1.00 5.55
CA ALA A 252 35.58 2.07 6.03
C ALA A 252 35.10 3.44 5.53
N ASP A 253 35.95 4.22 4.88
CA ASP A 253 35.71 5.54 4.30
C ASP A 253 35.12 5.49 2.87
N LYS A 254 34.99 4.30 2.29
CA LYS A 254 34.50 4.12 0.92
C LYS A 254 33.00 3.91 0.90
N HIS A 255 32.33 4.61 -0.01
CA HIS A 255 30.88 4.57 -0.19
C HIS A 255 30.52 3.83 -1.47
N PHE A 256 29.52 2.95 -1.39
CA PHE A 256 29.09 2.10 -2.47
C PHE A 256 27.58 2.11 -2.64
N LEU A 257 27.15 1.79 -3.86
CA LEU A 257 25.76 1.59 -4.19
C LEU A 257 25.64 0.34 -5.08
N ALA A 258 24.99 -0.70 -4.58
CA ALA A 258 24.63 -1.87 -5.38
C ALA A 258 23.26 -1.65 -6.03
N VAL A 259 23.16 -1.96 -7.32
CA VAL A 259 21.91 -1.90 -8.08
C VAL A 259 21.61 -3.26 -8.67
N ALA A 260 20.45 -3.82 -8.32
CA ALA A 260 19.94 -5.08 -8.84
C ALA A 260 19.40 -4.89 -10.26
N HIS A 261 20.05 -5.52 -11.23
CA HIS A 261 19.59 -5.56 -12.61
C HIS A 261 18.65 -6.74 -12.83
N TYR A 262 17.45 -6.43 -13.29
CA TYR A 262 16.41 -7.43 -13.49
C TYR A 262 16.35 -7.95 -14.93
N TRP A 263 16.48 -7.06 -15.93
CA TRP A 263 16.15 -7.42 -17.31
C TRP A 263 17.14 -6.87 -18.34
N ASP A 264 17.53 -7.76 -19.24
CA ASP A 264 18.35 -7.47 -20.42
C ASP A 264 17.88 -8.22 -21.67
N VAL A 265 16.62 -8.66 -21.68
CA VAL A 265 15.99 -9.67 -22.57
C VAL A 265 16.13 -11.10 -22.04
N THR A 266 17.30 -11.49 -21.53
CA THR A 266 17.60 -12.88 -21.13
C THR A 266 17.43 -13.16 -19.64
N TYR A 267 17.45 -12.10 -18.82
CA TYR A 267 17.49 -12.15 -17.35
C TYR A 267 18.82 -12.72 -16.78
N GLN A 268 19.77 -13.09 -17.62
CA GLN A 268 21.12 -13.51 -17.24
C GLN A 268 22.07 -12.29 -17.21
N ILE A 269 21.71 -11.30 -16.40
CA ILE A 269 22.41 -10.01 -16.34
C ILE A 269 23.13 -9.81 -15.00
N ASP A 270 24.38 -9.37 -15.10
CA ASP A 270 25.15 -8.91 -13.95
C ASP A 270 24.53 -7.63 -13.34
N SER A 271 24.41 -7.63 -12.03
CA SER A 271 24.14 -6.45 -11.23
C SER A 271 25.40 -5.62 -11.07
N VAL A 272 25.25 -4.33 -10.74
CA VAL A 272 26.37 -3.39 -10.72
C VAL A 272 26.53 -2.79 -9.33
N VAL A 273 27.76 -2.77 -8.84
CA VAL A 273 28.18 -2.00 -7.67
C VAL A 273 28.93 -0.78 -8.17
N PHE A 274 28.48 0.39 -7.74
CA PHE A 274 29.14 1.67 -7.96
C PHE A 274 29.92 2.06 -6.71
N GLN A 275 31.03 2.77 -6.87
CA GLN A 275 31.80 3.38 -5.78
C GLN A 275 31.85 4.90 -5.96
N TRP A 276 31.71 5.62 -4.86
CA TRP A 276 31.93 7.06 -4.83
C TRP A 276 33.41 7.40 -5.03
N ASN A 277 33.73 8.25 -6.01
CA ASN A 277 35.10 8.66 -6.30
C ASN A 277 35.51 10.02 -5.69
N GLY A 278 34.71 10.54 -4.75
CA GLY A 278 34.86 11.89 -4.19
C GLY A 278 33.89 12.91 -4.81
N GLN A 279 33.41 12.67 -6.02
CA GLN A 279 32.49 13.57 -6.73
C GLN A 279 31.23 12.89 -7.24
N ARG A 280 31.28 11.60 -7.57
CA ARG A 280 30.14 10.87 -8.14
C ARG A 280 30.33 9.37 -7.99
N PHE A 281 29.26 8.63 -8.18
CA PHE A 281 29.30 7.17 -8.26
C PHE A 281 29.83 6.73 -9.64
N VAL A 282 30.85 5.90 -9.65
CA VAL A 282 31.40 5.26 -10.86
C VAL A 282 31.32 3.75 -10.73
N VAL A 283 31.20 3.03 -11.85
CA VAL A 283 31.14 1.56 -11.82
C VAL A 283 32.40 1.02 -11.16
N PHE A 284 32.23 0.23 -10.12
CA PHE A 284 33.31 -0.38 -9.36
C PHE A 284 33.44 -1.87 -9.68
N GLN A 285 32.32 -2.58 -9.65
CA GLN A 285 32.30 -4.02 -9.86
C GLN A 285 30.97 -4.46 -10.49
N LYS A 286 31.03 -5.53 -11.30
CA LYS A 286 29.85 -6.30 -11.71
C LYS A 286 29.76 -7.58 -10.88
N LEU A 287 28.55 -7.95 -10.47
CA LEU A 287 28.26 -9.15 -9.71
C LEU A 287 27.38 -10.09 -10.54
N PRO A 288 27.78 -11.36 -10.74
CA PRO A 288 26.97 -12.35 -11.45
C PRO A 288 25.60 -12.54 -10.81
N THR A 289 24.54 -12.13 -11.49
CA THR A 289 23.17 -12.25 -10.98
C THR A 289 22.22 -12.76 -12.04
N LYS A 290 21.02 -13.16 -11.60
CA LYS A 290 19.99 -13.74 -12.46
C LYS A 290 18.65 -13.09 -12.12
N GLY A 291 18.25 -12.12 -12.94
CA GLY A 291 17.06 -11.30 -12.71
C GLY A 291 16.98 -10.82 -11.27
N ALA A 292 18.01 -10.10 -10.81
CA ALA A 292 18.13 -9.70 -9.42
C ALA A 292 17.01 -8.72 -9.03
N ALA A 293 16.53 -8.84 -7.80
CA ALA A 293 15.45 -8.03 -7.28
C ALA A 293 15.88 -7.10 -6.14
N ARG A 294 16.61 -7.63 -5.15
CA ARG A 294 16.99 -6.86 -3.95
C ARG A 294 18.39 -7.22 -3.50
N PHE A 295 19.13 -6.21 -3.05
CA PHE A 295 20.37 -6.39 -2.30
C PHE A 295 20.17 -6.06 -0.83
N LYS A 296 20.97 -6.69 0.03
CA LYS A 296 21.13 -6.27 1.42
C LYS A 296 22.57 -6.40 1.86
N PHE A 297 23.14 -5.31 2.38
CA PHE A 297 24.47 -5.32 2.99
C PHE A 297 24.38 -5.68 4.47
N PHE A 298 25.36 -6.42 4.97
CA PHE A 298 25.49 -6.72 6.39
C PHE A 298 26.94 -6.98 6.80
N THR A 299 27.21 -6.84 8.11
CA THR A 299 28.48 -7.20 8.73
C THR A 299 28.28 -8.41 9.63
N LEU A 300 29.19 -9.38 9.52
CA LEU A 300 29.25 -10.57 10.34
C LEU A 300 30.69 -10.71 10.82
N ASN A 301 30.92 -10.68 12.13
CA ASN A 301 32.27 -10.81 12.73
C ASN A 301 33.31 -9.88 12.08
N SER A 302 32.97 -8.61 11.90
CA SER A 302 33.77 -7.58 11.19
C SER A 302 33.95 -7.79 9.68
N GLU A 303 33.61 -8.95 9.14
CA GLU A 303 33.61 -9.24 7.71
C GLU A 303 32.36 -8.66 7.04
N LYS A 304 32.51 -8.24 5.78
CA LYS A 304 31.46 -7.52 5.04
C LYS A 304 30.85 -8.43 3.98
N TYR A 305 29.53 -8.43 3.92
CA TYR A 305 28.77 -9.28 3.04
C TYR A 305 27.68 -8.49 2.33
N LEU A 306 27.32 -8.98 1.14
CA LEU A 306 26.24 -8.46 0.33
C LEU A 306 25.40 -9.65 -0.17
N THR A 307 24.17 -9.78 0.32
CA THR A 307 23.25 -10.82 -0.17
C THR A 307 22.34 -10.26 -1.27
N VAL A 308 21.97 -11.11 -2.22
CA VAL A 308 21.07 -10.77 -3.34
C VAL A 308 19.93 -11.77 -3.50
N ALA A 309 18.72 -11.24 -3.66
CA ALA A 309 17.54 -11.96 -4.08
C ALA A 309 17.55 -12.14 -5.60
N ASN A 310 17.71 -13.37 -6.08
CA ASN A 310 17.60 -13.70 -7.51
C ASN A 310 16.19 -14.25 -7.79
N TYR A 311 15.51 -13.68 -8.78
CA TYR A 311 14.11 -14.01 -9.04
C TYR A 311 13.90 -14.93 -10.24
N TYR A 312 14.50 -14.61 -11.38
CA TYR A 312 14.25 -15.32 -12.63
C TYR A 312 15.50 -15.33 -13.51
N ASP A 313 15.82 -16.46 -14.12
CA ASP A 313 17.01 -16.61 -14.94
C ASP A 313 16.73 -16.73 -16.44
N GLY A 314 15.51 -16.40 -16.86
CA GLY A 314 15.07 -16.56 -18.24
C GLY A 314 14.37 -17.88 -18.50
N SER A 315 14.50 -18.87 -17.61
CA SER A 315 13.89 -20.19 -17.73
C SER A 315 13.00 -20.56 -16.54
N THR A 316 13.48 -20.37 -15.32
CA THR A 316 12.79 -20.78 -14.09
C THR A 316 12.95 -19.75 -12.98
N ARG A 317 12.03 -19.79 -12.02
CA ARG A 317 12.07 -19.00 -10.78
C ARG A 317 12.60 -19.79 -9.59
N SER A 318 12.71 -21.12 -9.68
CA SER A 318 13.38 -21.95 -8.67
C SER A 318 14.90 -21.84 -8.81
N ILE A 319 15.42 -20.65 -8.56
CA ILE A 319 16.84 -20.32 -8.66
C ILE A 319 17.38 -19.87 -7.30
N LYS A 320 18.67 -20.14 -7.10
CA LYS A 320 19.36 -19.78 -5.85
C LYS A 320 19.69 -18.29 -5.80
N SER A 321 19.47 -17.72 -4.63
CA SER A 321 20.05 -16.46 -4.19
C SER A 321 21.53 -16.62 -3.87
N VAL A 322 22.25 -15.50 -3.77
CA VAL A 322 23.70 -15.52 -3.59
C VAL A 322 24.11 -14.56 -2.48
N ILE A 323 25.06 -15.00 -1.66
CA ILE A 323 25.78 -14.16 -0.70
C ILE A 323 27.18 -13.93 -1.26
N TYR A 324 27.58 -12.66 -1.31
CA TYR A 324 28.92 -12.23 -1.64
C TYR A 324 29.67 -11.82 -0.38
N LYS A 325 30.96 -12.13 -0.31
CA LYS A 325 31.87 -11.73 0.77
C LYS A 325 32.95 -10.81 0.22
N TRP A 326 33.18 -9.71 0.92
CA TRP A 326 34.26 -8.78 0.64
C TRP A 326 35.61 -9.37 1.06
N ASN A 327 36.61 -9.35 0.18
CA ASN A 327 37.95 -9.88 0.46
C ASN A 327 38.99 -8.79 0.75
N GLY A 328 38.57 -7.55 1.02
CA GLY A 328 39.45 -6.38 1.15
C GLY A 328 39.56 -5.56 -0.15
N VAL A 329 39.39 -6.20 -1.30
CA VAL A 329 39.50 -5.56 -2.62
C VAL A 329 38.17 -5.52 -3.35
N LYS A 330 37.42 -6.62 -3.38
CA LYS A 330 36.15 -6.77 -4.11
C LYS A 330 35.23 -7.80 -3.43
N SER A 331 33.98 -7.85 -3.88
CA SER A 331 33.00 -8.87 -3.46
C SER A 331 33.15 -10.14 -4.30
N ASN A 332 33.28 -11.30 -3.67
CA ASN A 332 33.31 -12.60 -4.36
C ASN A 332 32.18 -13.50 -3.85
N LYS A 333 31.68 -14.40 -4.70
CA LYS A 333 30.64 -15.35 -4.30
C LYS A 333 31.12 -16.15 -3.09
N PHE A 334 30.31 -16.17 -2.04
CA PHE A 334 30.61 -16.86 -0.78
C PHE A 334 29.72 -18.08 -0.59
N GLN A 335 28.41 -17.92 -0.81
CA GLN A 335 27.44 -19.00 -0.63
C GLN A 335 26.26 -18.82 -1.59
N GLU A 336 25.71 -19.93 -2.07
CA GLU A 336 24.39 -19.95 -2.71
C GLU A 336 23.32 -20.40 -1.71
N ILE A 337 22.18 -19.73 -1.74
CA ILE A 337 21.05 -19.97 -0.84
C ILE A 337 19.89 -20.51 -1.65
N ALA A 338 19.34 -21.65 -1.24
CA ALA A 338 18.15 -22.22 -1.87
C ALA A 338 16.94 -21.32 -1.59
N THR A 339 16.49 -20.61 -2.63
CA THR A 339 15.35 -19.71 -2.62
C THR A 339 14.38 -20.08 -3.73
N GLU A 340 13.16 -19.60 -3.63
CA GLU A 340 12.07 -19.94 -4.55
C GLU A 340 11.50 -18.66 -5.15
N GLY A 341 12.19 -18.14 -6.17
CA GLY A 341 11.87 -16.88 -6.83
C GLY A 341 11.89 -15.73 -5.84
N ALA A 342 13.02 -15.48 -5.17
CA ALA A 342 13.08 -14.45 -4.14
C ALA A 342 13.04 -13.04 -4.74
N LEU A 343 12.18 -12.18 -4.19
CA LEU A 343 12.10 -10.76 -4.56
C LEU A 343 12.61 -9.81 -3.48
N GLY A 344 12.65 -10.25 -2.23
CA GLY A 344 13.15 -9.48 -1.10
C GLY A 344 14.18 -10.25 -0.28
N CYS A 345 15.08 -9.52 0.37
CA CYS A 345 15.97 -10.08 1.37
C CYS A 345 16.34 -9.06 2.44
N THR A 346 16.54 -9.53 3.67
CA THR A 346 17.05 -8.73 4.78
C THR A 346 18.00 -9.57 5.64
N ALA A 347 18.90 -8.90 6.37
CA ALA A 347 19.84 -9.51 7.29
C ALA A 347 19.75 -8.79 8.65
N PHE A 348 19.79 -9.55 9.73
CA PHE A 348 19.57 -9.05 11.09
C PHE A 348 20.29 -9.91 12.12
N ILE A 349 20.38 -9.41 13.34
CA ILE A 349 21.06 -10.07 14.46
C ILE A 349 20.06 -10.31 15.59
N ILE A 350 20.08 -11.52 16.15
CA ILE A 350 19.37 -11.86 17.39
C ILE A 350 20.38 -12.55 18.30
N ASN A 351 20.60 -12.01 19.50
CA ASN A 351 21.51 -12.57 20.50
C ASN A 351 22.90 -12.89 19.92
N ASN A 352 23.51 -11.92 19.22
CA ASN A 352 24.81 -12.03 18.54
C ASN A 352 24.91 -13.07 17.41
N VAL A 353 23.78 -13.68 17.02
CA VAL A 353 23.74 -14.57 15.86
C VAL A 353 23.13 -13.82 14.67
N THR A 354 23.80 -13.90 13.52
CA THR A 354 23.30 -13.32 12.26
C THR A 354 22.32 -14.26 11.57
N TYR A 355 21.25 -13.67 11.04
CA TYR A 355 20.22 -14.33 10.27
C TYR A 355 19.99 -13.58 8.95
N ILE A 356 19.46 -14.30 7.97
CA ILE A 356 19.01 -13.72 6.69
C ILE A 356 17.61 -14.26 6.41
N ALA A 357 16.69 -13.38 6.05
CA ALA A 357 15.37 -13.77 5.57
C ALA A 357 15.21 -13.44 4.09
N PHE A 358 14.50 -14.29 3.36
CA PHE A 358 14.14 -14.11 1.95
C PHE A 358 12.63 -14.16 1.78
N ALA A 359 12.10 -13.17 1.06
CA ALA A 359 10.72 -13.14 0.61
C ALA A 359 10.60 -13.95 -0.69
N ASN A 360 10.07 -15.16 -0.59
CA ASN A 360 9.89 -16.05 -1.74
C ASN A 360 8.55 -15.73 -2.42
N HIS A 361 8.61 -15.39 -3.70
CA HIS A 361 7.45 -14.93 -4.44
C HIS A 361 6.76 -16.05 -5.22
N TYR A 362 7.54 -16.88 -5.94
CA TYR A 362 6.97 -17.86 -6.85
C TYR A 362 7.91 -19.02 -7.19
N ASN A 363 7.36 -20.23 -7.29
CA ASN A 363 7.98 -21.36 -7.99
C ASN A 363 6.96 -22.15 -8.84
N SER A 364 7.45 -23.07 -9.67
CA SER A 364 6.60 -23.81 -10.59
C SER A 364 5.66 -24.81 -9.90
N GLN A 365 6.04 -25.36 -8.73
CA GLN A 365 5.21 -26.35 -8.04
C GLN A 365 4.08 -25.71 -7.22
N GLN A 366 4.40 -24.72 -6.38
CA GLN A 366 3.50 -24.09 -5.42
C GLN A 366 2.94 -22.74 -5.91
N LYS A 367 3.39 -22.26 -7.08
CA LYS A 367 2.99 -20.97 -7.66
C LYS A 367 3.23 -19.83 -6.67
N TYR A 368 2.21 -19.08 -6.27
CA TYR A 368 2.33 -17.95 -5.34
C TYR A 368 2.17 -18.35 -3.87
N SER A 369 1.87 -19.61 -3.55
CA SER A 369 1.70 -20.10 -2.17
C SER A 369 3.03 -20.53 -1.53
N VAL A 370 4.15 -20.01 -2.04
CA VAL A 370 5.49 -20.36 -1.60
C VAL A 370 5.79 -19.70 -0.27
N GLN A 371 6.33 -20.49 0.65
CA GLN A 371 6.75 -19.99 1.96
C GLN A 371 8.06 -19.23 1.87
N SER A 372 8.12 -18.10 2.56
CA SER A 372 9.35 -17.33 2.78
C SER A 372 10.26 -18.06 3.76
N THR A 373 11.56 -17.75 3.75
CA THR A 373 12.55 -18.57 4.47
C THR A 373 13.51 -17.73 5.29
N VAL A 374 13.86 -18.24 6.47
CA VAL A 374 14.84 -17.66 7.38
C VAL A 374 16.02 -18.61 7.49
N PHE A 375 17.23 -18.07 7.42
CA PHE A 375 18.50 -18.77 7.54
C PHE A 375 19.28 -18.22 8.74
N LYS A 376 19.99 -19.11 9.44
CA LYS A 376 20.83 -18.82 10.60
C LYS A 376 22.29 -19.07 10.26
N TRP A 377 23.18 -18.20 10.72
CA TRP A 377 24.62 -18.44 10.64
C TRP A 377 25.03 -19.62 11.53
N SER A 378 25.76 -20.59 10.97
CA SER A 378 26.23 -21.80 11.66
C SER A 378 27.73 -21.83 11.95
N GLY A 379 28.45 -20.71 11.78
CA GLY A 379 29.90 -20.62 12.01
C GLY A 379 30.75 -20.63 10.75
N GLY A 380 30.21 -21.10 9.62
CA GLY A 380 30.90 -21.07 8.31
C GLY A 380 29.98 -20.87 7.11
N HIS A 381 28.68 -21.11 7.25
CA HIS A 381 27.68 -20.91 6.22
C HIS A 381 26.32 -20.61 6.87
N PHE A 382 25.35 -20.19 6.06
CA PHE A 382 23.97 -20.02 6.47
C PHE A 382 23.19 -21.33 6.25
N VAL A 383 22.49 -21.78 7.28
CA VAL A 383 21.61 -22.96 7.24
C VAL A 383 20.16 -22.53 7.38
N LYS A 384 19.24 -23.21 6.70
CA LYS A 384 17.81 -22.90 6.82
C LYS A 384 17.36 -23.18 8.25
N LEU A 385 16.74 -22.18 8.88
CA LEU A 385 16.16 -22.27 10.21
C LEU A 385 14.67 -22.60 10.14
N GLN A 386 13.93 -21.85 9.33
CA GLN A 386 12.47 -21.86 9.36
C GLN A 386 11.89 -21.46 8.00
N SER A 387 10.73 -22.05 7.65
CA SER A 387 9.82 -21.53 6.64
C SER A 387 8.69 -20.75 7.31
N LEU A 388 8.28 -19.63 6.72
CA LEU A 388 7.20 -18.77 7.18
C LEU A 388 6.11 -18.70 6.13
N GLN A 389 4.85 -18.82 6.55
CA GLN A 389 3.72 -18.77 5.63
C GLN A 389 3.61 -17.37 5.02
N THR A 390 3.64 -17.32 3.69
CA THR A 390 3.51 -16.09 2.91
C THR A 390 2.84 -16.40 1.58
N TYR A 391 2.33 -15.37 0.89
CA TYR A 391 1.71 -15.51 -0.42
C TYR A 391 2.23 -14.44 -1.37
N GLY A 392 2.95 -14.86 -2.41
CA GLY A 392 3.55 -13.95 -3.37
C GLY A 392 4.38 -12.86 -2.66
N ALA A 393 5.25 -13.26 -1.73
CA ALA A 393 5.98 -12.30 -0.90
C ALA A 393 6.91 -11.47 -1.78
N PHE A 394 6.75 -10.15 -1.74
CA PHE A 394 7.49 -9.23 -2.59
C PHE A 394 8.72 -8.64 -1.88
N ASP A 395 8.59 -8.30 -0.61
CA ASP A 395 9.70 -7.80 0.20
C ASP A 395 9.64 -8.34 1.63
N VAL A 396 10.80 -8.32 2.29
CA VAL A 396 10.93 -8.62 3.72
C VAL A 396 11.81 -7.57 4.39
N LYS A 397 11.33 -6.99 5.50
CA LYS A 397 12.13 -6.12 6.36
C LYS A 397 12.25 -6.70 7.75
N SER A 398 13.38 -6.45 8.38
CA SER A 398 13.63 -6.78 9.79
C SER A 398 13.74 -5.50 10.59
N VAL A 399 13.15 -5.48 11.78
CA VAL A 399 13.26 -4.34 12.70
C VAL A 399 13.35 -4.85 14.14
N ASN A 400 14.09 -4.13 14.97
CA ASN A 400 14.07 -4.30 16.41
C ASN A 400 13.25 -3.17 17.03
N ILE A 401 12.21 -3.51 17.79
CA ILE A 401 11.36 -2.56 18.49
C ILE A 401 11.32 -2.99 19.95
N ASN A 402 11.78 -2.11 20.84
CA ASN A 402 11.79 -2.34 22.29
C ASN A 402 12.42 -3.70 22.67
N GLY A 403 13.54 -4.06 22.03
CA GLY A 403 14.25 -5.32 22.29
C GLY A 403 13.65 -6.55 21.60
N HIS A 404 12.52 -6.43 20.92
CA HIS A 404 11.92 -7.52 20.16
C HIS A 404 12.23 -7.43 18.68
N THR A 405 12.61 -8.56 18.07
CA THR A 405 12.86 -8.64 16.63
C THR A 405 11.61 -9.08 15.87
N PHE A 406 11.26 -8.32 14.83
CA PHE A 406 10.15 -8.60 13.94
C PHE A 406 10.61 -8.74 12.49
N LEU A 407 9.87 -9.55 11.73
CA LEU A 407 9.95 -9.62 10.27
C LEU A 407 8.60 -9.22 9.66
N SER A 408 8.59 -8.21 8.81
CA SER A 408 7.42 -7.85 8.01
C SER A 408 7.58 -8.38 6.59
N PHE A 409 6.56 -9.08 6.10
CA PHE A 409 6.49 -9.57 4.73
C PHE A 409 5.35 -8.88 3.99
N ALA A 410 5.70 -8.16 2.93
CA ALA A 410 4.72 -7.59 2.02
C ALA A 410 4.22 -8.68 1.06
N CYS A 411 2.94 -9.01 1.11
CA CYS A 411 2.35 -10.05 0.26
C CYS A 411 1.59 -9.41 -0.91
N TYR A 412 1.96 -9.80 -2.12
CA TYR A 412 1.47 -9.17 -3.33
C TYR A 412 0.26 -9.87 -3.94
N TYR A 413 0.24 -11.21 -3.92
CA TYR A 413 -0.75 -11.98 -4.66
C TYR A 413 -0.90 -13.39 -4.10
N THR A 414 -2.14 -13.85 -3.95
CA THR A 414 -2.45 -15.21 -3.47
C THR A 414 -2.42 -16.28 -4.57
N GLY A 415 -2.33 -15.87 -5.83
CA GLY A 415 -2.63 -16.73 -6.99
C GLY A 415 -4.03 -16.50 -7.56
N SER A 416 -4.90 -15.78 -6.84
CA SER A 416 -6.24 -15.40 -7.30
C SER A 416 -6.62 -13.94 -7.03
N SER A 417 -6.05 -13.30 -6.00
CA SER A 417 -6.43 -11.97 -5.55
C SER A 417 -5.22 -11.14 -5.10
N HIS A 418 -5.21 -9.83 -5.38
CA HIS A 418 -4.28 -8.88 -4.75
C HIS A 418 -4.81 -8.34 -3.42
N ASN A 419 -6.09 -8.52 -3.08
CA ASN A 419 -6.58 -8.31 -1.72
C ASN A 419 -6.10 -9.49 -0.87
N THR A 420 -5.07 -9.26 -0.07
CA THR A 420 -4.36 -10.29 0.70
C THR A 420 -3.73 -9.70 1.95
N ASP A 421 -3.37 -10.54 2.90
CA ASP A 421 -2.73 -10.10 4.13
C ASP A 421 -1.21 -10.07 3.99
N SER A 422 -0.60 -8.99 4.45
CA SER A 422 0.83 -8.92 4.74
C SER A 422 1.08 -9.35 6.18
N PHE A 423 2.15 -10.09 6.42
CA PHE A 423 2.37 -10.78 7.70
C PHE A 423 3.51 -10.16 8.49
N ILE A 424 3.29 -9.93 9.78
CA ILE A 424 4.32 -9.57 10.74
C ILE A 424 4.58 -10.76 11.64
N TYR A 425 5.81 -11.23 11.67
CA TYR A 425 6.27 -12.29 12.55
C TYR A 425 7.15 -11.71 13.66
N LYS A 426 7.03 -12.25 14.88
CA LYS A 426 7.85 -11.88 16.05
C LYS A 426 8.72 -13.06 16.47
N TRP A 427 9.96 -12.79 16.86
CA TRP A 427 10.81 -13.79 17.50
C TRP A 427 10.34 -14.11 18.93
N ASP A 428 10.07 -15.39 19.22
CA ASP A 428 9.59 -15.84 20.54
C ASP A 428 10.71 -16.29 21.50
N GLY A 429 11.97 -16.23 21.04
CA GLY A 429 13.13 -16.78 21.75
C GLY A 429 13.74 -17.98 21.03
N THR A 430 12.93 -18.72 20.26
CA THR A 430 13.32 -19.96 19.57
C THR A 430 13.06 -19.92 18.06
N LYS A 431 11.97 -19.29 17.63
CA LYS A 431 11.51 -19.21 16.25
C LYS A 431 10.70 -17.94 16.01
N PHE A 432 10.39 -17.67 14.75
CA PHE A 432 9.44 -16.64 14.38
C PHE A 432 8.00 -17.19 14.43
N VAL A 433 7.12 -16.49 15.14
CA VAL A 433 5.68 -16.79 15.23
C VAL A 433 4.88 -15.64 14.65
N LEU A 434 3.72 -15.93 14.05
CA LEU A 434 2.85 -14.90 13.50
C LEU A 434 2.40 -13.98 14.64
N PHE A 435 2.67 -12.68 14.51
CA PHE A 435 2.29 -11.65 15.48
C PHE A 435 1.02 -10.93 15.04
N GLN A 436 0.96 -10.51 13.77
CA GLN A 436 -0.18 -9.81 13.20
C GLN A 436 -0.28 -10.08 11.70
N SER A 437 -1.50 -10.21 11.20
CA SER A 437 -1.82 -10.08 9.77
C SER A 437 -2.41 -8.69 9.52
N ILE A 438 -1.95 -8.02 8.47
CA ILE A 438 -2.41 -6.71 8.05
C ILE A 438 -3.07 -6.84 6.70
N PRO A 439 -4.38 -6.53 6.56
CA PRO A 439 -5.04 -6.51 5.27
C PRO A 439 -4.36 -5.50 4.34
N THR A 440 -3.92 -5.96 3.18
CA THR A 440 -3.20 -5.16 2.19
C THR A 440 -3.74 -5.39 0.77
N ARG A 441 -3.34 -4.53 -0.16
CA ARG A 441 -3.81 -4.57 -1.56
C ARG A 441 -2.62 -4.61 -2.50
N GLY A 442 -2.10 -5.82 -2.69
CA GLY A 442 -0.88 -6.10 -3.43
C GLY A 442 0.28 -5.29 -2.87
N ALA A 443 0.53 -5.41 -1.56
CA ALA A 443 1.61 -4.70 -0.92
C ALA A 443 2.95 -5.14 -1.49
N LEU A 444 3.78 -4.17 -1.82
CA LEU A 444 5.12 -4.41 -2.35
C LEU A 444 6.21 -4.17 -1.30
N VAL A 445 5.95 -3.29 -0.32
CA VAL A 445 6.84 -3.04 0.81
C VAL A 445 6.04 -2.77 2.09
N CYS A 446 6.54 -3.30 3.20
CA CYS A 446 6.11 -3.02 4.56
C CYS A 446 7.31 -2.44 5.34
N HIS A 447 7.48 -1.11 5.30
CA HIS A 447 8.63 -0.41 5.86
C HIS A 447 8.33 0.10 7.26
N LEU A 448 9.03 -0.43 8.27
CA LEU A 448 8.90 0.02 9.65
C LEU A 448 9.86 1.16 9.95
N PHE A 449 9.37 2.16 10.69
CA PHE A 449 10.14 3.31 11.11
C PHE A 449 9.64 3.84 12.46
N VAL A 450 10.44 4.67 13.12
CA VAL A 450 10.11 5.23 14.44
C VAL A 450 10.13 6.75 14.33
N ILE A 451 9.13 7.41 14.90
CA ILE A 451 9.08 8.87 15.07
C ILE A 451 8.77 9.14 16.53
N SER A 452 9.63 9.90 17.21
CA SER A 452 9.40 10.32 18.61
C SER A 452 9.03 9.14 19.52
N SER A 453 9.76 8.02 19.41
CA SER A 453 9.52 6.74 20.13
C SER A 453 8.24 5.97 19.75
N HIS A 454 7.42 6.46 18.82
CA HIS A 454 6.28 5.75 18.29
C HIS A 454 6.69 4.96 17.05
N THR A 455 6.28 3.69 17.00
CA THR A 455 6.55 2.84 15.83
C THR A 455 5.46 3.03 14.79
N PHE A 456 5.87 3.19 13.54
CA PHE A 456 5.01 3.28 12.38
C PHE A 456 5.37 2.21 11.36
N LEU A 457 4.42 1.89 10.50
CA LEU A 457 4.57 0.98 9.38
C LEU A 457 3.99 1.64 8.14
N GLY A 458 4.83 1.95 7.16
CA GLY A 458 4.42 2.35 5.84
C GLY A 458 4.18 1.13 4.94
N VAL A 459 3.03 1.08 4.28
CA VAL A 459 2.64 0.00 3.36
C VAL A 459 2.45 0.56 1.95
N ALA A 460 3.29 0.10 1.03
CA ALA A 460 3.23 0.49 -0.38
C ALA A 460 2.23 -0.42 -1.12
N ASN A 461 0.97 0.02 -1.22
CA ASN A 461 -0.06 -0.72 -1.94
C ASN A 461 0.05 -0.46 -3.45
N HIS A 462 0.06 -1.54 -4.24
CA HIS A 462 0.11 -1.43 -5.69
C HIS A 462 -1.27 -1.35 -6.34
N TYR A 463 -2.30 -1.92 -5.71
CA TYR A 463 -3.67 -2.01 -6.26
C TYR A 463 -4.74 -1.44 -5.32
N ASP A 464 -5.81 -0.91 -5.90
CA ASP A 464 -7.01 -0.49 -5.17
C ASP A 464 -8.00 -1.65 -4.98
N SER A 465 -9.13 -1.41 -4.30
CA SER A 465 -10.16 -2.43 -4.07
C SER A 465 -10.77 -2.98 -5.37
N SER A 466 -10.71 -2.21 -6.45
CA SER A 466 -11.16 -2.57 -7.80
C SER A 466 -10.07 -3.22 -8.67
N GLN A 467 -8.90 -3.52 -8.09
CA GLN A 467 -7.73 -4.09 -8.78
C GLN A 467 -7.11 -3.17 -9.86
N LYS A 468 -7.37 -1.85 -9.80
CA LYS A 468 -6.64 -0.86 -10.61
C LYS A 468 -5.39 -0.43 -9.88
N HIS A 469 -4.38 0.03 -10.62
CA HIS A 469 -3.14 0.53 -10.00
C HIS A 469 -3.47 1.68 -9.04
N ASN A 470 -3.20 1.44 -7.75
CA ASN A 470 -3.72 2.24 -6.65
C ASN A 470 -3.09 3.63 -6.62
N THR A 471 -3.88 4.61 -6.23
CA THR A 471 -3.42 5.96 -5.93
C THR A 471 -3.16 6.19 -4.44
N GLN A 472 -3.31 5.20 -3.56
CA GLN A 472 -3.18 5.36 -2.11
C GLN A 472 -2.35 4.25 -1.46
N SER A 473 -1.34 4.66 -0.70
CA SER A 473 -0.58 3.82 0.24
C SER A 473 -0.98 4.22 1.65
N ALA A 474 -0.61 3.44 2.67
CA ALA A 474 -1.05 3.68 4.04
C ALA A 474 0.12 3.72 5.01
N VAL A 475 0.00 4.55 6.04
CA VAL A 475 0.86 4.57 7.21
C VAL A 475 0.02 4.09 8.38
N TYR A 476 0.53 3.10 9.11
CA TYR A 476 -0.06 2.58 10.33
C TYR A 476 0.80 3.00 11.52
N GLN A 477 0.19 3.26 12.67
CA GLN A 477 0.88 3.50 13.93
C GLN A 477 0.68 2.29 14.85
N ALA A 478 1.73 1.89 15.56
CA ALA A 478 1.62 0.88 16.61
C ALA A 478 0.84 1.47 17.81
N ALA A 479 -0.25 0.81 18.17
CA ALA A 479 -1.08 1.11 19.33
C ALA A 479 -1.27 -0.18 20.15
N GLY A 480 -0.58 -0.26 21.29
CA GLY A 480 -0.53 -1.48 22.10
C GLY A 480 0.10 -2.65 21.32
N ALA A 481 -0.68 -3.72 21.10
CA ALA A 481 -0.24 -4.92 20.40
C ALA A 481 -0.68 -5.00 18.92
N LYS A 482 -1.09 -3.89 18.31
CA LYS A 482 -1.57 -3.84 16.92
C LYS A 482 -1.05 -2.61 16.18
N PHE A 483 -0.88 -2.74 14.87
CA PHE A 483 -0.81 -1.60 13.97
C PHE A 483 -2.23 -1.17 13.57
N ILE A 484 -2.54 0.10 13.78
CA ILE A 484 -3.80 0.75 13.41
C ILE A 484 -3.52 1.76 12.31
N GLU A 485 -4.39 1.86 11.31
CA GLU A 485 -4.22 2.83 10.23
C GLU A 485 -4.21 4.24 10.79
N TYR A 486 -3.18 4.99 10.43
CA TYR A 486 -2.91 6.31 10.96
C TYR A 486 -3.13 7.40 9.90
N GLN A 487 -2.72 7.13 8.66
CA GLN A 487 -2.89 8.05 7.54
C GLN A 487 -2.85 7.32 6.20
N GLU A 488 -3.72 7.68 5.25
CA GLU A 488 -3.53 7.37 3.83
C GLU A 488 -2.68 8.45 3.14
N ILE A 489 -1.74 8.01 2.30
CA ILE A 489 -0.88 8.89 1.50
C ILE A 489 -1.11 8.63 0.01
N SER A 490 -1.35 9.70 -0.75
CA SER A 490 -1.63 9.62 -2.19
C SER A 490 -0.38 9.25 -2.98
N THR A 491 -0.27 8.01 -3.43
CA THR A 491 0.85 7.43 -4.20
C THR A 491 0.39 7.00 -5.58
N HIS A 492 1.23 6.34 -6.39
CA HIS A 492 0.82 5.84 -7.71
C HIS A 492 1.50 4.49 -8.00
N GLY A 493 0.83 3.42 -7.56
CA GLY A 493 1.34 2.06 -7.62
C GLY A 493 2.72 1.94 -6.96
N ALA A 494 2.89 2.53 -5.77
CA ALA A 494 4.17 2.60 -5.06
C ALA A 494 4.81 1.20 -4.96
N ARG A 495 6.12 1.11 -5.25
CA ARG A 495 6.87 -0.15 -5.20
C ARG A 495 7.87 -0.24 -4.07
N ASP A 496 8.29 0.89 -3.54
CA ASP A 496 9.23 0.95 -2.43
C ASP A 496 9.05 2.26 -1.66
N MET A 497 9.50 2.26 -0.42
CA MET A 497 9.56 3.45 0.41
C MET A 497 10.70 3.38 1.41
N THR A 498 11.20 4.54 1.83
CA THR A 498 12.22 4.65 2.87
C THR A 498 11.95 5.90 3.70
N SER A 499 12.19 5.79 5.00
CA SER A 499 12.11 6.92 5.93
C SER A 499 13.49 7.38 6.35
N PHE A 500 13.64 8.66 6.64
CA PHE A 500 14.86 9.22 7.22
C PHE A 500 14.58 10.47 8.03
N GLU A 501 15.42 10.73 9.01
CA GLU A 501 15.39 11.98 9.77
C GLU A 501 16.37 12.98 9.16
N TYR A 502 15.92 14.22 9.06
CA TYR A 502 16.75 15.31 8.59
C TYR A 502 16.35 16.62 9.26
N LYS A 503 17.31 17.24 9.98
CA LYS A 503 17.12 18.49 10.75
C LYS A 503 15.88 18.49 11.65
N GLY A 504 15.64 17.38 12.36
CA GLY A 504 14.53 17.23 13.30
C GLY A 504 13.18 16.88 12.67
N HIS A 505 13.11 16.70 11.35
CA HIS A 505 11.91 16.24 10.65
C HIS A 505 12.10 14.81 10.13
N THR A 506 11.03 14.01 10.21
CA THR A 506 10.99 12.71 9.53
C THR A 506 10.40 12.89 8.14
N TYR A 507 11.08 12.33 7.16
CA TYR A 507 10.62 12.28 5.77
C TYR A 507 10.34 10.85 5.34
N LEU A 508 9.39 10.69 4.43
CA LEU A 508 9.09 9.42 3.77
C LEU A 508 9.25 9.59 2.26
N ALA A 509 10.28 9.00 1.69
CA ALA A 509 10.46 8.95 0.24
C ALA A 509 9.77 7.71 -0.34
N VAL A 510 9.01 7.88 -1.43
CA VAL A 510 8.21 6.84 -2.06
C VAL A 510 8.55 6.72 -3.54
N ALA A 511 8.86 5.49 -3.98
CA ALA A 511 9.10 5.15 -5.38
C ALA A 511 7.77 4.85 -6.10
N ASN A 512 7.28 5.83 -6.86
CA ASN A 512 6.07 5.66 -7.68
C ASN A 512 6.41 4.99 -9.02
N HIS A 513 5.56 4.06 -9.44
CA HIS A 513 5.88 3.17 -10.56
C HIS A 513 5.00 3.33 -11.78
N TYR A 514 3.70 3.54 -11.60
CA TYR A 514 2.75 3.39 -12.70
C TYR A 514 1.64 4.44 -12.71
N ASP A 515 1.57 5.18 -13.82
CA ASP A 515 0.50 6.11 -14.22
C ASP A 515 -0.02 5.78 -15.64
N GLN A 516 0.06 4.52 -16.08
CA GLN A 516 -0.14 4.07 -17.47
C GLN A 516 1.07 4.25 -18.40
N LYS A 517 1.92 5.28 -18.19
CA LYS A 517 3.05 5.58 -19.08
C LYS A 517 4.42 5.28 -18.47
N TYR A 518 4.49 5.00 -17.16
CA TYR A 518 5.74 4.80 -16.40
C TYR A 518 6.64 6.05 -16.37
N ASN A 519 6.13 7.20 -16.80
CA ASN A 519 6.83 8.47 -16.75
C ASN A 519 6.27 9.30 -15.61
N ILE A 520 6.54 8.85 -14.39
CA ILE A 520 5.90 9.33 -13.19
C ILE A 520 6.92 9.76 -12.14
N ASN A 521 6.63 10.89 -11.50
CA ASN A 521 7.42 11.39 -10.40
C ASN A 521 7.25 10.53 -9.15
N SER A 522 8.37 10.21 -8.52
CA SER A 522 8.39 9.74 -7.14
C SER A 522 8.09 10.92 -6.21
N ALA A 523 7.78 10.63 -4.95
CA ALA A 523 7.32 11.65 -4.02
C ALA A 523 8.15 11.61 -2.73
N LEU A 524 8.32 12.79 -2.14
CA LEU A 524 8.80 12.97 -0.78
C LEU A 524 7.66 13.56 0.04
N TYR A 525 7.38 12.92 1.16
CA TYR A 525 6.45 13.39 2.20
C TYR A 525 7.25 13.78 3.45
#